data_AF-A0A9E3IJF0-F1
#
_entry.id   AF-A0A9E3IJF0-F1
#
_cell.length_a   1.000
_cell.length_b   1.000
_cell.length_c   1.000
_cell.angle_alpha   90.00
_cell.angle_beta   90.00
_cell.angle_gamma   90.00
#
_symmetry.space_group_name_H-M   'P 1'
#
loop_
_entity.id
_entity.type
_entity.pdbx_description
1 polymer ?
#
loop_
_entity_poly.entity_id
_entity_poly.type
_entity_poly.pdbx_seq_one_letter_code
_entity_poly.pdbx_strand_id
1 'polypeptide(L)'
;MTLEQRSSSAAPARPANRWLQPTAALCALLALAGVAQAQDAAALHAKFDSLQDKLAHNAYGRPLVLQSTQTSDRLEGEVYARVDQPYAAVRKSLQGTDNWCGILILHLNVKMCHAQPAGLDMALGRKYDQPVDDAYKLHFDYK
;
A
#
# COMPACT_ATOMS: atom_id res chain seq x y z
N MET A 1 36.51 -3.92 81.68
CA MET A 1 35.11 -4.09 81.25
C MET A 1 34.62 -2.73 80.80
N THR A 2 34.85 -2.41 79.53
CA THR A 2 34.24 -1.28 78.79
C THR A 2 34.38 -1.63 77.31
N LEU A 3 33.26 -1.91 76.65
CA LEU A 3 33.17 -2.07 75.20
C LEU A 3 33.23 -0.68 74.55
N GLU A 4 34.15 -0.47 73.61
CA GLU A 4 34.04 0.61 72.63
C GLU A 4 33.57 0.02 71.29
N GLN A 5 32.38 0.44 70.87
CA GLN A 5 31.68 -0.03 69.69
C GLN A 5 31.89 0.97 68.56
N ARG A 6 32.52 0.51 67.47
CA ARG A 6 32.96 1.33 66.34
C ARG A 6 31.84 1.55 65.32
N SER A 7 31.71 2.83 64.95
CA SER A 7 31.03 3.48 63.81
C SER A 7 30.51 2.64 62.63
N SER A 8 29.33 3.03 62.12
CA SER A 8 29.02 3.07 60.69
C SER A 8 27.95 4.12 60.40
N SER A 9 28.35 5.29 59.87
CA SER A 9 27.42 6.24 59.24
C SER A 9 27.39 6.01 57.74
N ALA A 10 26.18 5.82 57.20
CA ALA A 10 25.91 5.60 55.80
C ALA A 10 26.15 6.87 54.96
N ALA A 11 26.69 6.70 53.76
CA ALA A 11 26.88 7.78 52.79
C ALA A 11 25.54 8.25 52.19
N PRO A 12 25.38 9.55 51.84
CA PRO A 12 24.14 10.05 51.27
C PRO A 12 23.95 9.58 49.81
N ALA A 13 22.71 9.26 49.46
CA ALA A 13 22.31 8.86 48.11
C ALA A 13 22.49 10.02 47.11
N ARG A 14 23.10 9.73 45.96
CA ARG A 14 23.27 10.70 44.86
C ARG A 14 21.91 11.03 44.22
N PRO A 15 21.62 12.31 43.91
CA PRO A 15 20.41 12.66 43.18
C PRO A 15 20.49 12.16 41.74
N ALA A 16 19.51 11.37 41.33
CA ALA A 16 19.37 10.90 39.97
C ALA A 16 19.13 12.08 39.02
N ASN A 17 20.01 12.22 38.03
CA ASN A 17 19.95 13.25 37.00
C ASN A 17 18.66 13.08 36.15
N ARG A 18 17.61 13.84 36.48
CA ARG A 18 16.29 13.82 35.82
C ARG A 18 16.28 14.44 34.41
N TRP A 19 17.43 14.83 33.86
CA TRP A 19 17.53 15.57 32.60
C TRP A 19 17.77 14.70 31.34
N LEU A 20 17.68 13.37 31.46
CA LEU A 20 17.80 12.44 30.33
C LEU A 20 16.48 11.73 29.97
N GLN A 21 15.36 12.08 30.60
CA GLN A 21 14.08 11.40 30.36
C GLN A 21 13.23 11.90 29.17
N PRO A 22 13.36 13.13 28.62
CA PRO A 22 12.45 13.54 27.54
C PRO A 22 12.85 12.95 26.17
N THR A 23 14.10 12.57 25.96
CA THR A 23 14.58 12.04 24.67
C THR A 23 14.22 10.57 24.46
N ALA A 24 14.26 9.74 25.50
CA ALA A 24 13.91 8.32 25.40
C ALA A 24 12.41 8.11 25.08
N ALA A 25 11.54 8.98 25.59
CA ALA A 25 10.10 8.91 25.34
C ALA A 25 9.74 9.26 23.88
N LEU A 26 10.50 10.16 23.24
CA LEU A 26 10.25 10.57 21.86
C LEU A 26 10.61 9.47 20.84
N CYS A 27 11.69 8.71 21.07
CA CYS A 27 12.06 7.57 20.23
C CYS A 27 11.07 6.41 20.34
N ALA A 28 10.49 6.18 21.51
CA ALA A 28 9.48 5.13 21.71
C ALA A 28 8.14 5.47 21.01
N LEU A 29 7.78 6.75 20.92
CA LEU A 29 6.59 7.21 20.20
C LEU A 29 6.75 7.09 18.67
N LEU A 30 7.96 7.29 18.13
CA LEU A 30 8.26 7.07 16.70
C LEU A 30 8.24 5.59 16.30
N ALA A 31 8.55 4.67 17.23
CA ALA A 31 8.51 3.23 16.98
C ALA A 31 7.09 2.64 16.98
N LEU A 32 6.10 3.36 17.55
CA LEU A 32 4.68 2.99 17.56
C LEU A 32 3.89 3.59 16.40
N ALA A 33 4.49 4.50 15.62
CA ALA A 33 3.95 4.88 14.33
C ALA A 33 4.13 3.67 13.41
N GLY A 34 3.08 2.84 13.35
CA GLY A 34 3.08 1.56 12.65
C GLY A 34 3.77 1.69 11.30
N VAL A 35 4.66 0.74 11.04
CA VAL A 35 5.15 0.48 9.69
C VAL A 35 3.93 0.01 8.91
N ALA A 36 3.14 0.95 8.39
CA ALA A 36 2.35 0.68 7.22
C ALA A 36 3.37 0.10 6.24
N GLN A 37 3.19 -1.14 5.83
CA GLN A 37 3.91 -1.70 4.69
C GLN A 37 3.48 -0.88 3.48
N ALA A 38 4.05 0.32 3.37
CA ALA A 38 4.12 1.03 2.13
C ALA A 38 4.76 0.04 1.16
N GLN A 39 4.12 -0.15 0.02
CA GLN A 39 4.78 -0.71 -1.15
C GLN A 39 6.15 -0.02 -1.23
N ASP A 40 7.23 -0.79 -1.15
CA ASP A 40 8.57 -0.25 -1.01
C ASP A 40 8.84 0.71 -2.18
N ALA A 41 8.85 2.00 -1.90
CA ALA A 41 9.02 3.03 -2.91
C ALA A 41 10.35 2.85 -3.64
N ALA A 42 11.40 2.43 -2.93
CA ALA A 42 12.70 2.16 -3.53
C ALA A 42 12.62 0.95 -4.48
N ALA A 43 11.91 -0.11 -4.11
CA ALA A 43 11.68 -1.26 -5.00
C ALA A 43 10.87 -0.86 -6.25
N LEU A 44 9.85 0.00 -6.10
CA LEU A 44 9.07 0.47 -7.24
C LEU A 44 9.90 1.34 -8.18
N HIS A 45 10.73 2.24 -7.63
CA HIS A 45 11.68 3.03 -8.40
C HIS A 45 12.71 2.14 -9.13
N ALA A 46 13.30 1.17 -8.43
CA ALA A 46 14.23 0.22 -9.04
C ALA A 46 13.59 -0.61 -10.16
N LYS A 47 12.33 -1.04 -9.98
CA LYS A 47 11.57 -1.72 -11.04
C LYS A 47 11.34 -0.78 -12.23
N PHE A 48 10.95 0.48 -12.01
CA PHE A 48 10.80 1.46 -13.09
C PHE A 48 12.10 1.66 -13.87
N ASP A 49 13.23 1.83 -13.18
CA ASP A 49 14.55 1.98 -13.81
C ASP A 49 14.93 0.75 -14.64
N SER A 50 14.67 -0.45 -14.13
CA SER A 50 14.89 -1.72 -14.85
C SER A 50 14.07 -1.86 -16.14
N LEU A 51 12.96 -1.10 -16.27
CA LEU A 51 12.02 -1.18 -17.37
C LEU A 51 12.13 -0.01 -18.36
N GLN A 52 12.95 1.01 -18.11
CA GLN A 52 12.97 2.24 -18.91
C GLN A 52 13.13 1.99 -20.41
N ASP A 53 14.08 1.14 -20.82
CA ASP A 53 14.30 0.85 -22.23
C ASP A 53 13.08 0.15 -22.87
N LYS A 54 12.47 -0.82 -22.18
CA LYS A 54 11.26 -1.52 -22.65
C LYS A 54 10.04 -0.61 -22.69
N LEU A 55 9.95 0.37 -21.78
CA LEU A 55 8.92 1.39 -21.81
C LEU A 55 9.12 2.33 -23.01
N ALA A 56 10.36 2.72 -23.33
CA ALA A 56 10.64 3.59 -24.47
C ALA A 56 10.50 2.89 -25.82
N HIS A 57 10.89 1.61 -25.90
CA HIS A 57 11.01 0.84 -27.13
C HIS A 57 10.19 -0.45 -27.04
N ASN A 58 8.98 -0.42 -27.57
CA ASN A 58 8.11 -1.60 -27.63
C ASN A 58 7.14 -1.52 -28.83
N ALA A 59 6.48 -2.65 -29.12
CA ALA A 59 5.54 -2.77 -30.22
C ALA A 59 4.20 -2.05 -30.01
N TYR A 60 3.92 -1.54 -28.80
CA TYR A 60 2.65 -0.88 -28.47
C TYR A 60 2.63 0.62 -28.80
N GLY A 61 3.80 1.21 -29.11
CA GLY A 61 3.93 2.64 -29.42
C GLY A 61 3.58 3.57 -28.26
N ARG A 62 3.62 3.06 -27.03
CA ARG A 62 3.29 3.77 -25.78
C ARG A 62 4.17 3.23 -24.65
N PRO A 63 4.39 3.98 -23.54
CA PRO A 63 5.23 3.52 -22.44
C PRO A 63 4.55 2.43 -21.61
N LEU A 64 4.58 1.20 -22.13
CA LEU A 64 3.85 0.04 -21.64
C LEU A 64 4.67 -1.24 -21.83
N VAL A 65 4.77 -2.07 -20.78
CA VAL A 65 5.38 -3.40 -20.81
C VAL A 65 4.36 -4.42 -20.31
N LEU A 66 4.15 -5.49 -21.10
CA LEU A 66 3.37 -6.66 -20.69
C LEU A 66 4.35 -7.81 -20.45
N GLN A 67 4.24 -8.47 -19.30
CA GLN A 67 5.02 -9.66 -18.96
C GLN A 67 4.08 -10.81 -18.63
N SER A 68 4.43 -12.01 -19.09
CA SER A 68 3.73 -13.24 -18.75
C SER A 68 4.77 -14.25 -18.29
N THR A 69 4.61 -14.76 -17.08
CA THR A 69 5.48 -15.77 -16.50
C THR A 69 4.64 -17.00 -16.18
N GLN A 70 5.11 -18.17 -16.61
CA GLN A 70 4.45 -19.45 -16.33
C GLN A 70 5.45 -20.42 -15.68
N THR A 71 5.07 -20.97 -14.53
CA THR A 71 5.72 -22.11 -13.86
C THR A 71 4.78 -23.31 -13.92
N SER A 72 5.17 -24.44 -13.31
CA SER A 72 4.33 -25.65 -13.27
C SER A 72 2.99 -25.46 -12.55
N ASP A 73 2.94 -24.51 -11.61
CA ASP A 73 1.82 -24.28 -10.68
C ASP A 73 1.28 -22.84 -10.72
N ARG A 74 1.91 -21.96 -11.50
CA ARG A 74 1.56 -20.54 -11.55
C ARG A 74 1.53 -20.01 -12.98
N LEU A 75 0.49 -19.26 -13.29
CA LEU A 75 0.42 -18.39 -14.46
C LEU A 75 0.22 -16.96 -13.98
N GLU A 76 1.11 -16.06 -14.36
CA GLU A 76 1.14 -14.68 -13.89
C GLU A 76 1.29 -13.73 -15.08
N GLY A 77 0.43 -12.71 -15.13
CA GLY A 77 0.49 -11.64 -16.12
C GLY A 77 0.63 -10.30 -15.41
N GLU A 78 1.61 -9.50 -15.81
CA GLU A 78 1.89 -8.18 -15.26
C GLU A 78 1.85 -7.13 -16.37
N VAL A 79 1.32 -5.95 -16.03
CA VAL A 79 1.28 -4.80 -16.93
C VAL A 79 1.89 -3.60 -16.23
N TYR A 80 2.96 -3.06 -16.79
CA TYR A 80 3.66 -1.88 -16.29
C TYR A 80 3.49 -0.73 -17.28
N ALA A 81 2.91 0.38 -16.85
CA ALA A 81 2.67 1.55 -17.69
C ALA A 81 3.20 2.82 -17.03
N ARG A 82 3.76 3.73 -17.82
CA ARG A 82 4.06 5.10 -17.35
C ARG A 82 2.81 5.96 -17.48
N VAL A 83 2.35 6.50 -16.37
CA VAL A 83 1.25 7.47 -16.34
C VAL A 83 1.87 8.86 -16.19
N ASP A 84 1.76 9.68 -17.24
CA ASP A 84 2.36 11.02 -17.29
C ASP A 84 1.49 12.04 -16.51
N GLN A 85 1.27 11.77 -15.21
CA GLN A 85 0.51 12.60 -14.27
C GLN A 85 1.21 12.65 -12.91
N PRO A 86 1.07 13.74 -12.12
CA PRO A 86 1.62 13.80 -10.77
C PRO A 86 1.06 12.68 -9.89
N TYR A 87 1.93 11.99 -9.14
CA TYR A 87 1.52 10.88 -8.26
C TYR A 87 0.39 11.27 -7.31
N ALA A 88 0.42 12.47 -6.74
CA ALA A 88 -0.62 12.95 -5.83
C ALA A 88 -2.01 13.04 -6.51
N ALA A 89 -2.05 13.41 -7.79
CA ALA A 89 -3.30 13.47 -8.56
C ALA A 89 -3.82 12.06 -8.82
N VAL A 90 -2.95 11.14 -9.28
CA VAL A 90 -3.31 9.73 -9.51
C VAL A 90 -3.79 9.08 -8.22
N ARG A 91 -3.04 9.23 -7.13
CA ARG A 91 -3.41 8.71 -5.81
C ARG A 91 -4.78 9.22 -5.38
N LYS A 92 -5.03 10.52 -5.51
CA LYS A 92 -6.33 11.11 -5.15
C LYS A 92 -7.46 10.54 -6.01
N SER A 93 -7.23 10.37 -7.31
CA SER A 93 -8.23 9.81 -8.23
C SER A 93 -8.52 8.33 -7.96
N LEU A 94 -7.54 7.55 -7.50
CA LEU A 94 -7.71 6.13 -7.21
C LEU A 94 -8.03 5.83 -5.74
N GLN A 95 -7.95 6.84 -4.85
CA GLN A 95 -8.46 6.77 -3.49
C GLN A 95 -9.98 6.98 -3.50
N GLY A 96 -10.70 6.02 -2.97
CA GLY A 96 -12.17 5.98 -2.95
C GLY A 96 -12.72 5.19 -4.13
N THR A 97 -14.04 5.16 -4.26
CA THR A 97 -14.78 4.34 -5.22
C THR A 97 -15.14 5.08 -6.51
N ASP A 98 -15.20 6.42 -6.47
CA ASP A 98 -15.79 7.28 -7.50
C ASP A 98 -15.31 6.99 -8.93
N ASN A 99 -14.00 6.76 -9.11
CA ASN A 99 -13.41 6.60 -10.44
C ASN A 99 -13.28 5.15 -10.89
N TRP A 100 -13.49 4.17 -10.01
CA TRP A 100 -13.25 2.76 -10.34
C TRP A 100 -14.20 2.23 -11.40
N CYS A 101 -15.46 2.65 -11.40
CA CYS A 101 -16.39 2.19 -12.44
C CYS A 101 -16.02 2.69 -13.84
N GLY A 102 -15.39 3.86 -13.96
CA GLY A 102 -14.84 4.34 -15.25
C GLY A 102 -13.71 3.45 -15.78
N ILE A 103 -12.99 2.75 -14.90
CA ILE A 103 -11.91 1.83 -15.24
C ILE A 103 -12.47 0.42 -15.48
N LEU A 104 -13.30 -0.08 -14.57
CA LEU A 104 -13.75 -1.47 -14.56
C LEU A 104 -14.74 -1.78 -15.69
N ILE A 105 -15.57 -0.81 -16.08
CA ILE A 105 -16.54 -0.99 -17.18
C ILE A 105 -15.86 -1.26 -18.54
N LEU A 106 -14.56 -0.95 -18.67
CA LEU A 106 -13.79 -1.18 -19.89
C LEU A 106 -13.59 -2.67 -20.20
N HIS A 107 -13.73 -3.55 -19.19
CA HIS A 107 -13.65 -4.98 -19.44
C HIS A 107 -14.97 -5.48 -20.04
N LEU A 108 -14.89 -6.19 -21.18
CA LEU A 108 -16.02 -6.68 -21.98
C LEU A 108 -17.07 -7.55 -21.26
N ASN A 109 -16.79 -7.95 -20.01
CA ASN A 109 -17.67 -8.76 -19.18
C ASN A 109 -18.40 -7.93 -18.11
N VAL A 110 -18.07 -6.65 -17.92
CA VAL A 110 -18.77 -5.80 -16.95
C VAL A 110 -19.95 -5.14 -17.66
N LYS A 111 -21.17 -5.49 -17.24
CA LYS A 111 -22.42 -4.99 -17.84
C LYS A 111 -22.97 -3.77 -17.09
N MET A 112 -22.65 -3.67 -15.80
CA MET A 112 -22.98 -2.53 -14.94
C MET A 112 -21.89 -2.38 -13.90
N CYS A 113 -21.55 -1.13 -13.55
CA CYS A 113 -20.76 -0.80 -12.39
C CYS A 113 -21.27 0.50 -11.80
N HIS A 114 -21.67 0.50 -10.54
CA HIS A 114 -22.05 1.70 -9.79
C HIS A 114 -21.13 1.88 -8.58
N ALA A 115 -20.55 3.07 -8.46
CA ALA A 115 -19.79 3.45 -7.29
C ALA A 115 -20.74 3.88 -6.17
N GLN A 116 -20.50 3.34 -4.97
CA GLN A 116 -21.13 3.75 -3.73
C GLN A 116 -20.08 4.28 -2.75
N PRO A 117 -20.44 5.08 -1.74
CA PRO A 117 -19.46 5.63 -0.80
C PRO A 117 -18.55 4.61 -0.11
N ALA A 118 -19.04 3.38 0.11
CA ALA A 118 -18.32 2.31 0.81
C ALA A 118 -18.04 1.08 -0.06
N GLY A 119 -18.28 1.13 -1.37
CA GLY A 119 -18.09 -0.03 -2.23
C GLY A 119 -18.45 0.17 -3.69
N LEU A 120 -18.42 -0.92 -4.44
CA LEU A 120 -18.79 -0.97 -5.86
C LEU A 120 -19.81 -2.08 -6.07
N ASP A 121 -20.95 -1.75 -6.66
CA ASP A 121 -21.87 -2.74 -7.20
C ASP A 121 -21.52 -3.01 -8.64
N MET A 122 -21.41 -4.28 -9.00
CA MET A 122 -21.08 -4.69 -10.37
C MET A 122 -22.00 -5.81 -10.83
N ALA A 123 -22.22 -5.86 -12.14
CA ALA A 123 -22.83 -7.00 -12.81
C ALA A 123 -21.87 -7.55 -13.85
N LEU A 124 -21.43 -8.79 -13.67
CA LEU A 124 -20.54 -9.50 -14.57
C LEU A 124 -21.36 -10.43 -15.48
N GLY A 125 -21.36 -10.14 -16.77
CA GLY A 125 -22.00 -10.95 -17.79
C GLY A 125 -21.00 -11.76 -18.62
N ARG A 126 -21.55 -12.52 -19.55
CA ARG A 126 -20.79 -13.21 -20.61
C ARG A 126 -20.32 -12.19 -21.65
N LYS A 127 -19.38 -12.62 -22.48
CA LYS A 127 -18.86 -11.85 -23.63
C LYS A 127 -19.95 -11.44 -24.62
N TYR A 128 -21.02 -12.22 -24.75
CA TYR A 128 -22.15 -11.92 -25.64
C TYR A 128 -23.19 -11.02 -24.96
N ASP A 129 -24.20 -10.60 -25.73
CA ASP A 129 -25.28 -9.80 -25.17
C ASP A 129 -26.03 -10.60 -24.09
N GLN A 130 -26.22 -9.95 -22.95
CA GLN A 130 -26.85 -10.52 -21.76
C GLN A 130 -27.46 -9.36 -20.97
N PRO A 131 -28.77 -9.39 -20.68
CA PRO A 131 -29.40 -8.41 -19.82
C PRO A 131 -28.69 -8.29 -18.47
N VAL A 132 -28.63 -7.08 -17.93
CA VAL A 132 -27.97 -6.82 -16.63
C VAL A 132 -28.60 -7.65 -15.51
N ASP A 133 -29.91 -7.90 -15.56
CA ASP A 133 -30.64 -8.68 -14.53
C ASP A 133 -30.24 -10.15 -14.50
N ASP A 134 -29.79 -10.70 -15.64
CA ASP A 134 -29.33 -12.09 -15.74
C ASP A 134 -27.83 -12.22 -15.41
N ALA A 135 -27.10 -11.12 -15.26
CA ALA A 135 -25.67 -11.10 -15.00
C ALA A 135 -25.35 -11.35 -13.52
N TYR A 136 -24.17 -11.92 -13.26
CA TYR A 136 -23.71 -12.24 -11.90
C TYR A 136 -23.43 -10.96 -11.11
N LYS A 137 -24.13 -10.77 -10.00
CA LYS A 137 -24.03 -9.57 -9.17
C LYS A 137 -22.88 -9.71 -8.17
N LEU A 138 -22.06 -8.67 -8.08
CA LEU A 138 -20.95 -8.56 -7.14
C LEU A 138 -21.07 -7.25 -6.37
N HIS A 139 -20.74 -7.33 -5.08
CA HIS A 139 -20.51 -6.17 -4.23
C HIS A 139 -19.06 -6.22 -3.75
N PHE A 140 -18.31 -5.16 -4.00
CA PHE A 140 -16.94 -4.99 -3.50
C PHE A 140 -16.93 -3.95 -2.39
N ASP A 141 -16.51 -4.35 -1.19
CA ASP A 141 -16.27 -3.41 -0.10
C ASP A 141 -15.01 -2.57 -0.39
N TYR A 142 -15.10 -1.27 -0.17
CA TYR A 142 -13.94 -0.39 -0.17
C TYR A 142 -13.42 -0.23 1.28
N LYS A 143 -12.18 -0.63 1.53
CA LYS A 143 -11.53 -0.63 2.85
C LYS A 143 -10.25 0.21 2.85
#